data_AF-K1S3G1-F1
#
_entry.id   AF-K1S3G1-F1
#
_cell.length_a   1.000
_cell.length_b   1.000
_cell.length_c   1.000
_cell.angle_alpha   90.00
_cell.angle_beta   90.00
_cell.angle_gamma   90.00
#
_symmetry.space_group_name_H-M   'P 1'
#
loop_
_entity.id
_entity.type
_entity.pdbx_description
1 polymer ?
#
loop_
_entity_poly.entity_id
_entity_poly.type
_entity_poly.pdbx_seq_one_letter_code
_entity_poly.pdbx_strand_id
1 'polypeptide(L)'
;YLVQETKAPEGFVLDKGVYSVFIEKDETTYKVENKAGVGFINEAMKGSLKIKKTSSDGNVEGFTFRVTGVNGYDSTFTTDKNGEISIDGLRIGEYTVSEVSDNVSAGYILPADKKVTVKVGETVEIEMHNELRDTPKTGDDKKTGLWVALAGASALGIVATVVASKRKKKKEGNE
;
A
#
# COMPACT_ATOMS: atom_id res chain seq x y z
N TYR A 1 23.04 -48.94 -9.40
CA TYR A 1 23.41 -47.63 -9.99
C TYR A 1 23.20 -46.53 -8.96
N LEU A 2 23.94 -45.44 -9.07
CA LEU A 2 23.75 -44.24 -8.25
C LEU A 2 23.32 -43.10 -9.15
N VAL A 3 22.34 -42.32 -8.70
CA VAL A 3 21.81 -41.15 -9.38
C VAL A 3 22.03 -39.94 -8.47
N GLN A 4 22.61 -38.87 -9.01
CA GLN A 4 22.80 -37.60 -8.31
C GLN A 4 22.51 -36.45 -9.27
N GLU A 5 22.02 -35.34 -8.74
CA GLU A 5 21.87 -34.12 -9.53
C GLU A 5 23.24 -33.46 -9.73
N THR A 6 23.56 -33.09 -10.98
CA THR A 6 24.83 -32.42 -11.31
C THR A 6 24.68 -30.90 -11.44
N LYS A 7 23.47 -30.43 -11.76
CA LYS A 7 23.16 -29.02 -11.94
C LYS A 7 21.67 -28.78 -11.66
N ALA A 8 21.38 -27.92 -10.69
CA ALA A 8 20.02 -27.45 -10.46
C ALA A 8 19.53 -26.51 -11.58
N PRO A 9 18.21 -26.52 -11.87
CA PRO A 9 17.57 -25.49 -12.66
C PRO A 9 17.74 -24.10 -12.03
N GLU A 10 17.60 -23.07 -12.86
CA GLU A 10 17.75 -21.69 -12.40
C GLU A 10 16.76 -21.34 -11.28
N GLY A 11 17.28 -20.69 -10.23
CA GLY A 11 16.51 -20.29 -9.06
C GLY A 11 16.15 -21.43 -8.10
N PHE A 12 16.73 -22.62 -8.25
CA PHE A 12 16.59 -23.73 -7.32
C PHE A 12 17.94 -24.11 -6.69
N VAL A 13 17.88 -24.63 -5.46
CA VAL A 13 19.03 -25.14 -4.73
C VAL A 13 19.41 -26.52 -5.29
N LEU A 14 20.70 -26.74 -5.54
CA LEU A 14 21.25 -28.04 -5.97
C LEU A 14 21.02 -29.10 -4.89
N ASP A 15 20.33 -30.18 -5.26
CA ASP A 15 20.19 -31.35 -4.42
C ASP A 15 21.50 -32.16 -4.43
N LYS A 16 22.16 -32.23 -3.27
CA LYS A 16 23.41 -33.01 -3.10
C LYS A 16 23.14 -34.48 -2.74
N GLY A 17 21.88 -34.89 -2.71
CA GLY A 17 21.46 -36.26 -2.44
C GLY A 17 21.98 -37.25 -3.48
N VAL A 18 22.32 -38.44 -3.02
CA VAL A 18 22.71 -39.58 -3.86
C VAL A 18 21.67 -40.68 -3.69
N TYR A 19 21.02 -41.05 -4.79
CA TYR A 19 19.90 -41.98 -4.81
C TYR A 19 20.32 -43.30 -5.43
N SER A 20 20.11 -44.38 -4.68
CA SER A 20 20.47 -45.73 -5.13
C SER A 20 19.33 -46.33 -5.97
N VAL A 21 19.69 -46.91 -7.11
CA VAL A 21 18.77 -47.62 -8.00
C VAL A 21 19.27 -49.04 -8.22
N PHE A 22 18.40 -50.01 -7.95
CA PHE A 22 18.68 -51.42 -8.19
C PHE A 22 17.84 -51.91 -9.39
N ILE A 23 18.52 -52.41 -10.42
CA ILE A 23 17.88 -52.92 -11.65
C ILE A 23 17.87 -54.44 -11.53
N GLU A 24 16.68 -55.03 -11.53
CA GLU A 24 16.47 -56.48 -11.32
C GLU A 24 16.08 -57.20 -12.60
N LYS A 25 15.39 -56.51 -13.52
CA LYS A 25 14.83 -57.10 -14.73
C LYS A 25 15.17 -56.23 -15.93
N ASP A 26 15.45 -56.91 -17.04
CA ASP A 26 15.58 -56.27 -18.34
C ASP A 26 14.26 -55.59 -18.74
N GLU A 27 14.38 -54.51 -19.51
CA GLU A 27 13.25 -53.73 -20.08
C GLU A 27 12.28 -53.11 -19.04
N THR A 28 12.68 -53.03 -17.77
CA THR A 28 11.86 -52.41 -16.71
C THR A 28 12.31 -50.97 -16.41
N THR A 29 11.36 -50.03 -16.37
CA THR A 29 11.62 -48.63 -16.00
C THR A 29 11.52 -48.44 -14.49
N TYR A 30 12.62 -47.99 -13.88
CA TYR A 30 12.68 -47.65 -12.45
C TYR A 30 12.58 -46.13 -12.27
N LYS A 31 11.64 -45.68 -11.44
CA LYS A 31 11.50 -44.26 -11.07
C LYS A 31 12.39 -43.95 -9.88
N VAL A 32 13.10 -42.82 -9.96
CA VAL A 32 13.91 -42.29 -8.86
C VAL A 32 13.24 -41.02 -8.36
N GLU A 33 13.01 -40.96 -7.06
CA GLU A 33 12.33 -39.83 -6.41
C GLU A 33 13.13 -39.42 -5.18
N ASN A 34 13.34 -38.12 -5.00
CA ASN A 34 13.83 -37.59 -3.73
C ASN A 34 12.67 -37.23 -2.78
N LYS A 35 11.45 -37.13 -3.31
CA LYS A 35 10.21 -36.99 -2.56
C LYS A 35 9.18 -38.02 -3.03
N ALA A 36 8.89 -38.97 -2.15
CA ALA A 36 7.98 -40.08 -2.41
C ALA A 36 6.62 -39.61 -2.94
N GLY A 37 6.21 -40.17 -4.08
CA GLY A 37 4.93 -39.91 -4.74
C GLY A 37 4.84 -38.57 -5.48
N VAL A 38 5.89 -37.75 -5.45
CA VAL A 38 5.95 -36.45 -6.16
C VAL A 38 6.96 -36.50 -7.30
N GLY A 39 8.07 -37.20 -7.10
CA GLY A 39 9.16 -37.30 -8.07
C GLY A 39 10.45 -36.70 -7.54
N PHE A 40 11.26 -36.20 -8.48
CA PHE A 40 12.51 -35.50 -8.18
C PHE A 40 12.26 -33.99 -8.18
N ILE A 41 12.39 -33.33 -7.03
CA ILE A 41 12.10 -31.91 -6.83
C ILE A 41 13.27 -31.17 -6.18
N ASN A 42 13.47 -29.91 -6.54
CA ASN A 42 14.47 -29.08 -5.87
C ASN A 42 13.83 -28.02 -4.98
N GLU A 43 14.58 -27.64 -3.94
CA GLU A 43 14.17 -26.53 -3.09
C GLU A 43 14.29 -25.20 -3.84
N ALA A 44 13.30 -24.34 -3.65
CA ALA A 44 13.29 -22.98 -4.15
C ALA A 44 14.39 -22.13 -3.50
N MET A 45 15.18 -21.40 -4.28
CA MET A 45 16.00 -20.33 -3.70
C MET A 45 15.08 -19.23 -3.16
N LYS A 46 15.38 -18.79 -1.94
CA LYS A 46 14.59 -17.79 -1.22
C LYS A 46 15.47 -16.71 -0.61
N GLY A 47 14.86 -15.56 -0.35
CA GLY A 47 15.43 -14.45 0.42
C GLY A 47 14.36 -13.78 1.28
N SER A 48 14.69 -12.60 1.79
CA SER A 48 13.81 -11.84 2.69
C SER A 48 13.71 -10.37 2.25
N LEU A 49 12.61 -9.74 2.63
CA LEU A 49 12.34 -8.32 2.40
C LEU A 49 12.01 -7.66 3.74
N LYS A 50 12.69 -6.56 4.05
CA LYS A 50 12.39 -5.69 5.18
C LYS A 50 11.86 -4.36 4.66
N ILE A 51 10.71 -3.93 5.15
CA ILE A 51 10.11 -2.63 4.84
C ILE A 51 10.19 -1.79 6.12
N LYS A 52 10.74 -0.59 6.00
CA LYS A 52 10.86 0.36 7.10
C LYS A 52 10.04 1.60 6.77
N LYS A 53 9.03 1.87 7.57
CA LYS A 53 8.10 2.98 7.42
C LYS A 53 8.56 4.18 8.24
N THR A 54 8.54 5.35 7.61
CA THR A 54 8.73 6.64 8.27
C THR A 54 7.62 7.61 7.88
N SER A 55 7.46 8.68 8.65
CA SER A 55 6.57 9.77 8.31
C SER A 55 7.13 11.11 8.78
N SER A 56 6.58 12.22 8.26
CA SER A 56 6.95 13.58 8.65
C SER A 56 6.56 13.95 10.08
N ASP A 57 5.56 13.28 10.67
CA ASP A 57 5.06 13.51 12.04
C ASP A 57 5.52 12.44 13.05
N GLY A 58 6.30 11.46 12.60
CA GLY A 58 6.85 10.38 13.43
C GLY A 58 5.92 9.18 13.65
N ASN A 59 4.69 9.20 13.11
CA ASN A 59 3.77 8.07 13.15
C ASN A 59 4.19 6.97 12.15
N VAL A 60 4.44 5.76 12.66
CA VAL A 60 4.96 4.64 11.85
C VAL A 60 4.19 3.33 12.00
N GLU A 61 3.35 3.19 13.03
CA GLU A 61 2.58 1.97 13.31
C GLU A 61 1.27 1.93 12.53
N GLY A 62 0.84 0.73 12.11
CA GLY A 62 -0.50 0.50 11.57
C GLY A 62 -0.69 0.83 10.08
N PHE A 63 0.34 1.30 9.39
CA PHE A 63 0.31 1.47 7.93
C PHE A 63 0.31 0.12 7.21
N THR A 64 -0.57 -0.03 6.23
CA THR A 64 -0.73 -1.26 5.45
C THR A 64 0.01 -1.16 4.11
N PHE A 65 0.82 -2.16 3.80
CA PHE A 65 1.55 -2.31 2.54
C PHE A 65 1.11 -3.58 1.81
N ARG A 66 0.93 -3.49 0.50
CA ARG A 66 0.73 -4.63 -0.39
C ARG A 66 2.04 -4.96 -1.09
N VAL A 67 2.44 -6.21 -1.03
CA VAL A 67 3.62 -6.73 -1.71
C VAL A 67 3.16 -7.69 -2.79
N THR A 68 3.45 -7.35 -4.05
CA THR A 68 3.19 -8.20 -5.22
C THR A 68 4.50 -8.66 -5.82
N GLY A 69 4.55 -9.81 -6.48
CA GLY A 69 5.81 -10.28 -7.08
C GLY A 69 5.68 -11.52 -7.94
N VAL A 70 6.82 -12.19 -8.12
CA VAL A 70 6.94 -13.39 -8.95
C VAL A 70 5.96 -14.50 -8.55
N ASN A 71 5.59 -15.33 -9.53
CA ASN A 71 4.68 -16.47 -9.36
C ASN A 71 3.31 -16.10 -8.77
N GLY A 72 2.83 -14.86 -9.02
CA GLY A 72 1.54 -14.39 -8.53
C GLY A 72 1.53 -14.14 -7.02
N TYR A 73 2.70 -13.92 -6.40
CA TYR A 73 2.76 -13.52 -5.00
C TYR A 73 2.00 -12.20 -4.82
N ASP A 74 1.08 -12.19 -3.86
CA ASP A 74 0.25 -11.04 -3.52
C ASP A 74 -0.18 -11.18 -2.06
N SER A 75 0.30 -10.28 -1.21
CA SER A 75 0.00 -10.30 0.23
C SER A 75 0.06 -8.90 0.82
N THR A 76 -0.73 -8.66 1.85
CA THR A 76 -0.76 -7.39 2.59
C THR A 76 -0.20 -7.57 3.98
N PHE A 77 0.57 -6.58 4.43
CA PHE A 77 1.25 -6.56 5.72
C PHE A 77 1.04 -5.20 6.39
N THR A 78 1.04 -5.19 7.71
CA THR A 78 0.87 -3.97 8.50
C THR A 78 2.11 -3.74 9.33
N THR A 79 2.56 -2.49 9.38
CA THR A 79 3.72 -2.05 10.16
C THR A 79 3.50 -2.22 11.66
N ASP A 80 4.55 -2.65 12.35
CA ASP A 80 4.58 -2.78 13.80
C ASP A 80 4.84 -1.43 14.50
N LYS A 81 4.99 -1.45 15.83
CA LYS A 81 5.30 -0.27 16.67
C LYS A 81 6.60 0.44 16.31
N ASN A 82 7.52 -0.25 15.65
CA ASN A 82 8.80 0.31 15.21
C ASN A 82 8.74 0.79 13.76
N GLY A 83 7.58 0.64 13.08
CA GLY A 83 7.42 0.94 11.67
C GLY A 83 8.01 -0.13 10.76
N GLU A 84 8.25 -1.34 11.25
CA GLU A 84 8.94 -2.39 10.50
C GLU A 84 7.98 -3.49 10.04
N ILE A 85 8.28 -4.06 8.87
CA ILE A 85 7.69 -5.30 8.35
C ILE A 85 8.83 -6.18 7.88
N SER A 86 8.88 -7.42 8.34
CA SER A 86 9.82 -8.44 7.87
C SER A 86 9.06 -9.58 7.18
N ILE A 87 9.44 -9.86 5.94
CA ILE A 87 8.83 -10.90 5.10
C ILE A 87 9.92 -11.88 4.70
N ASP A 88 9.88 -13.07 5.28
CA ASP A 88 10.86 -14.12 5.04
C ASP A 88 10.38 -15.17 4.04
N GLY A 89 11.34 -15.85 3.41
CA GLY A 89 11.06 -17.00 2.56
C GLY A 89 10.45 -16.65 1.20
N LEU A 90 10.60 -15.41 0.75
CA LEU A 90 10.20 -14.96 -0.58
C LEU A 90 11.05 -15.67 -1.63
N ARG A 91 10.44 -16.09 -2.74
CA ARG A 91 11.18 -16.62 -3.89
C ARG A 91 12.14 -15.53 -4.38
N ILE A 92 13.32 -15.90 -4.87
CA ILE A 92 14.15 -14.91 -5.56
C ILE A 92 13.39 -14.33 -6.76
N GLY A 93 13.54 -13.04 -7.01
CA GLY A 93 12.83 -12.36 -8.09
C GLY A 93 12.47 -10.92 -7.79
N GLU A 94 11.70 -10.31 -8.68
CA GLU A 94 11.24 -8.94 -8.55
C GLU A 94 9.91 -8.87 -7.78
N TYR A 95 9.85 -7.90 -6.87
CA TYR A 95 8.69 -7.57 -6.06
C TYR A 95 8.39 -6.08 -6.15
N THR A 96 7.11 -5.73 -6.04
CA THR A 96 6.63 -4.36 -5.96
C THR A 96 5.92 -4.17 -4.63
N VAL A 97 6.33 -3.13 -3.90
CA VAL A 97 5.73 -2.72 -2.63
C VAL A 97 4.96 -1.43 -2.85
N SER A 98 3.67 -1.48 -2.53
CA SER A 98 2.73 -0.36 -2.67
C SER A 98 2.05 -0.10 -1.33
N GLU A 99 1.88 1.16 -0.94
CA GLU A 99 1.08 1.48 0.25
C GLU A 99 -0.42 1.36 -0.06
N VAL A 100 -1.17 0.74 0.85
CA VAL A 100 -2.62 0.60 0.71
C VAL A 100 -3.30 1.82 1.32
N SER A 101 -4.18 2.47 0.56
CA SER A 101 -4.98 3.58 1.07
C SER A 101 -6.06 3.07 2.02
N ASP A 102 -5.91 3.33 3.32
CA ASP A 102 -6.86 2.95 4.36
C ASP A 102 -7.14 4.12 5.33
N ASN A 103 -7.82 3.84 6.45
CA ASN A 103 -8.14 4.85 7.46
C ASN A 103 -6.89 5.40 8.17
N VAL A 104 -5.82 4.61 8.27
CA VAL A 104 -4.56 5.01 8.92
C VAL A 104 -3.78 5.92 7.99
N SER A 105 -3.77 5.63 6.69
CA SER A 105 -3.07 6.42 5.68
C SER A 105 -3.87 7.64 5.16
N ALA A 106 -5.14 7.81 5.55
CA ALA A 106 -6.04 8.84 5.01
C ALA A 106 -5.50 10.28 5.14
N GLY A 107 -4.77 10.56 6.23
CA GLY A 107 -4.14 11.85 6.50
C GLY A 107 -2.81 12.08 5.77
N TYR A 108 -2.32 11.11 5.00
CA TYR A 108 -0.98 11.14 4.43
C TYR A 108 -1.00 11.19 2.90
N ILE A 109 0.10 11.67 2.32
CA ILE A 109 0.42 11.51 0.92
C ILE A 109 1.05 10.13 0.77
N LEU A 110 0.42 9.26 -0.02
CA LEU A 110 0.93 7.93 -0.27
C LEU A 110 2.22 8.02 -1.11
N PRO A 111 3.29 7.32 -0.71
CA PRO A 111 4.53 7.26 -1.47
C PRO A 111 4.33 6.49 -2.78
N ALA A 112 5.22 6.74 -3.75
CA ALA A 112 5.26 5.95 -4.97
C ALA A 112 5.70 4.51 -4.70
N ASP A 113 5.15 3.58 -5.49
CA ASP A 113 5.49 2.17 -5.44
C ASP A 113 6.99 1.94 -5.64
N LYS A 114 7.55 1.02 -4.83
CA LYS A 114 8.96 0.64 -4.92
C LYS A 114 9.12 -0.76 -5.48
N LYS A 115 9.98 -0.90 -6.48
CA LYS A 115 10.40 -2.20 -7.02
C LYS A 115 11.70 -2.64 -6.34
N VAL A 116 11.76 -3.91 -5.98
CA VAL A 116 12.90 -4.51 -5.28
C VAL A 116 13.17 -5.91 -5.83
N THR A 117 14.45 -6.28 -5.93
CA THR A 117 14.86 -7.62 -6.37
C THR A 117 15.38 -8.40 -5.17
N VAL A 118 14.66 -9.45 -4.77
CA VAL A 118 15.06 -10.37 -3.70
C VAL A 118 16.08 -11.36 -4.24
N LYS A 119 17.22 -11.49 -3.55
CA LYS A 119 18.31 -12.42 -3.89
C LYS A 119 18.40 -13.55 -2.88
N VAL A 120 19.11 -14.61 -3.25
CA VAL A 120 19.25 -15.83 -2.44
C VAL A 120 19.96 -15.53 -1.12
N GLY A 121 19.31 -15.86 -0.01
CA GLY A 121 19.87 -15.72 1.34
C GLY A 121 20.10 -14.27 1.82
N GLU A 122 19.70 -13.27 1.03
CA GLU A 122 19.84 -11.85 1.39
C GLU A 122 18.52 -11.30 1.94
N THR A 123 18.64 -10.36 2.89
CA THR A 123 17.52 -9.52 3.33
C THR A 123 17.67 -8.16 2.65
N VAL A 124 16.74 -7.83 1.77
CA VAL A 124 16.72 -6.52 1.11
C VAL A 124 15.88 -5.56 1.96
N GLU A 125 16.44 -4.41 2.32
CA GLU A 125 15.72 -3.39 3.09
C GLU A 125 15.28 -2.24 2.18
N ILE A 126 14.03 -1.82 2.33
CA ILE A 126 13.48 -0.64 1.66
C ILE A 126 12.84 0.29 2.68
N GLU A 127 12.95 1.61 2.43
CA GLU A 127 12.28 2.62 3.24
C GLU A 127 11.06 3.18 2.52
N MET A 128 9.92 3.32 3.20
CA MET A 128 8.71 3.98 2.70
C MET A 128 8.46 5.20 3.56
N HIS A 129 8.38 6.39 2.97
CA HIS A 129 8.23 7.66 3.70
C HIS A 129 6.94 8.35 3.33
N ASN A 130 6.19 8.80 4.33
CA ASN A 130 4.93 9.53 4.11
C ASN A 130 5.01 10.96 4.62
N GLU A 131 4.47 11.86 3.82
CA GLU A 131 4.25 13.24 4.23
C GLU A 131 2.82 13.38 4.75
N LEU A 132 2.65 13.95 5.94
CA LEU A 132 1.34 14.32 6.46
C LEU A 132 0.76 15.40 5.54
N ARG A 133 -0.49 15.22 5.10
CA ARG A 133 -1.15 16.22 4.27
C ARG A 133 -1.33 17.49 5.07
N ASP A 134 -0.85 18.60 4.52
CA ASP A 134 -1.28 19.91 4.97
C ASP A 134 -2.79 20.02 4.73
N THR A 135 -3.54 20.22 5.81
CA THR A 135 -4.91 20.70 5.64
C THR A 135 -4.82 22.07 4.97
N PRO A 136 -5.48 22.31 3.82
CA PRO A 136 -5.66 23.68 3.40
C PRO A 136 -6.41 24.36 4.55
N LYS A 137 -6.00 25.58 4.91
CA LYS A 137 -6.83 26.45 5.75
C LYS A 137 -8.08 26.82 4.95
N THR A 138 -9.03 25.91 4.78
CA THR A 138 -10.41 26.25 4.41
C THR A 138 -11.16 26.51 5.70
N GLY A 139 -10.76 27.60 6.34
CA GLY A 139 -11.38 28.17 7.52
C GLY A 139 -11.53 29.65 7.25
N ASP A 140 -12.70 30.02 6.74
CA ASP A 140 -13.41 31.23 7.14
C ASP A 140 -12.50 32.40 7.56
N ASP A 141 -11.86 33.04 6.59
CA ASP A 141 -11.72 34.49 6.66
C ASP A 141 -13.14 35.05 6.50
N LYS A 142 -14.01 34.85 7.52
CA LYS A 142 -15.20 35.67 7.64
C LYS A 142 -14.66 37.07 7.79
N LYS A 143 -14.57 37.77 6.67
CA LYS A 143 -14.60 39.21 6.62
C LYS A 143 -15.94 39.55 7.25
N THR A 144 -15.97 39.65 8.59
CA THR A 144 -17.17 40.00 9.36
C THR A 144 -17.76 41.30 8.83
N GLY A 145 -16.90 42.20 8.32
CA GLY A 145 -17.30 43.38 7.57
C GLY A 145 -18.10 43.12 6.28
N LEU A 146 -17.90 42.01 5.56
CA LEU A 146 -18.66 41.67 4.34
C LEU A 146 -20.10 41.25 4.68
N TRP A 147 -20.30 40.46 5.74
CA TRP A 147 -21.65 40.09 6.21
C TRP A 147 -22.36 41.25 6.91
N VAL A 148 -21.63 42.09 7.67
CA VAL A 148 -22.19 43.33 8.26
C VAL A 148 -22.57 44.33 7.17
N ALA A 149 -21.79 44.48 6.10
CA ALA A 149 -22.14 45.32 4.96
C ALA A 149 -23.38 44.79 4.21
N LEU A 150 -23.48 43.47 3.98
CA LEU A 150 -24.68 42.86 3.39
C LEU A 150 -25.93 43.05 4.28
N ALA A 151 -25.80 42.92 5.60
CA ALA A 151 -26.89 43.16 6.55
C ALA A 151 -27.29 44.64 6.65
N GLY A 152 -26.33 45.57 6.55
CA GLY A 152 -26.59 47.01 6.53
C GLY A 152 -27.33 47.47 5.28
N ALA A 153 -27.00 46.90 4.11
CA ALA A 153 -27.66 47.22 2.84
C ALA A 153 -29.13 46.73 2.78
N SER A 154 -29.45 45.59 3.39
CA SER A 154 -30.81 45.06 3.39
C SER A 154 -31.77 45.84 4.31
N ALA A 155 -31.28 46.39 5.44
CA ALA A 155 -32.08 47.22 6.34
C ALA A 155 -32.55 48.53 5.67
N LEU A 156 -31.71 49.17 4.84
CA LEU A 156 -32.10 50.41 4.12
C LEU A 156 -33.19 50.15 3.06
N GLY A 157 -33.14 49.00 2.38
CA GLY A 157 -34.16 48.62 1.38
C GLY A 157 -35.57 48.46 1.98
N ILE A 158 -35.66 47.91 3.19
CA ILE A 158 -36.93 47.73 3.90
C ILE A 158 -37.49 49.08 4.38
N VAL A 159 -36.65 49.99 4.87
CA VAL A 159 -37.12 51.33 5.29
C VAL A 159 -37.67 52.14 4.11
N ALA A 160 -37.00 52.11 2.95
CA ALA A 160 -37.45 52.82 1.76
C ALA A 160 -38.82 52.35 1.25
N THR A 161 -39.09 51.04 1.26
CA THR A 161 -40.38 50.47 0.83
C THR A 161 -41.51 50.76 1.83
N VAL A 162 -41.24 50.76 3.13
CA VAL A 162 -42.23 51.13 4.15
C VAL A 162 -42.58 52.62 4.09
N VAL A 163 -41.60 53.51 3.85
CA VAL A 163 -41.85 54.95 3.70
C VAL A 163 -42.62 55.25 2.41
N ALA A 164 -42.29 54.59 1.30
CA ALA A 164 -43.02 54.75 0.04
C ALA A 164 -44.48 54.28 0.13
N SER A 165 -44.74 53.14 0.79
CA SER A 165 -46.11 52.63 0.98
C SER A 165 -46.94 53.50 1.94
N LYS A 166 -46.36 54.05 3.00
CA LYS A 166 -47.03 55.04 3.86
C LYS A 166 -47.34 56.36 3.13
N ARG A 167 -46.47 56.84 2.25
CA ARG A 167 -46.73 58.05 1.44
C ARG A 167 -47.84 57.83 0.41
N LYS A 168 -47.98 56.62 -0.15
CA LYS A 168 -49.03 56.30 -1.12
C LYS A 168 -50.42 56.23 -0.46
N LYS A 169 -50.54 55.57 0.70
CA LYS A 169 -51.80 55.52 1.47
C LYS A 169 -52.29 56.89 1.97
N LYS A 170 -51.41 57.86 2.20
CA LYS A 170 -51.81 59.22 2.63
C LYS A 170 -52.34 60.08 1.48
N LYS A 171 -52.08 59.71 0.21
CA LYS A 171 -52.64 60.38 -0.97
C LYS A 171 -54.02 59.83 -1.39
N GLU A 172 -54.36 58.61 -1.01
CA GLU A 172 -55.64 57.95 -1.36
C GLU A 172 -56.76 58.19 -0.32
N GLY A 173 -56.48 58.85 0.80
CA GLY A 173 -57.45 59.13 1.87
C GLY A 173 -57.87 60.60 2.01
N ASN A 174 -57.61 61.43 1.00
CA ASN A 174 -58.00 62.84 1.00
C ASN A 174 -58.56 63.24 -0.37
N GLU A 175 -59.58 62.49 -0.79
CA GLU A 175 -60.53 62.82 -1.85
C GLU A 175 -61.95 62.63 -1.29
#